data_AF-A0A2W5N1J6-F1
#
_entry.id   AF-A0A2W5N1J6-F1
#
_cell.length_a   1.000
_cell.length_b   1.000
_cell.length_c   1.000
_cell.angle_alpha   90.00
_cell.angle_beta   90.00
_cell.angle_gamma   90.00
#
_symmetry.space_group_name_H-M   'P 1'
#
loop_
_entity.id
_entity.type
_entity.pdbx_description
1 polymer ?
#
loop_
_entity_poly.entity_id
_entity_poly.type
_entity_poly.pdbx_seq_one_letter_code
_entity_poly.pdbx_strand_id
1 'polypeptide(L)'
;MSLRARTKAAHGFGDSRFTLADVYRQNAAKVSNDVPRLAVPRNHAEKFRRPVTIKTLDALSPEMAAPYREQLVGLSPEARAELEPKLALQALQAASTEARIMIGVGSQASPLDKARVSIANQERQFERRVDQLAAEINEQTGTRAVYDRVTGLAVIDPATGLPKMEPIYALSKGIRDAKAAEMMGIVRQLSVLRGPGGDKELDAALKESVQLAKSRAQDRADLDEIERRARETIREEQIAARVDAKAKHLRAKSNYSGSL
;
A
#
# COMPACT_ATOMS: atom_id res chain seq x y z
N MET A 1 20.84 46.98 -40.00
CA MET A 1 19.76 46.81 -39.01
C MET A 1 19.53 45.33 -38.80
N SER A 2 19.87 44.81 -37.62
CA SER A 2 19.84 43.39 -37.25
C SER A 2 18.51 43.07 -36.56
N LEU A 3 17.67 42.23 -37.18
CA LEU A 3 16.49 41.64 -36.55
C LEU A 3 16.75 40.15 -36.31
N ARG A 4 17.10 39.82 -35.07
CA ARG A 4 17.15 38.46 -34.53
C ARG A 4 15.72 37.93 -34.38
N ALA A 5 15.31 37.00 -35.24
CA ALA A 5 14.14 36.16 -34.98
C ALA A 5 14.60 34.90 -34.23
N ARG A 6 14.13 34.77 -32.99
CA ARG A 6 14.40 33.66 -32.07
C ARG A 6 13.76 32.37 -32.59
N THR A 7 14.60 31.35 -32.81
CA THR A 7 14.20 29.94 -32.80
C THR A 7 13.70 29.58 -31.39
N LYS A 8 12.41 29.33 -31.22
CA LYS A 8 11.89 28.66 -30.01
C LYS A 8 12.13 27.17 -30.16
N ALA A 9 13.12 26.70 -29.41
CA ALA A 9 13.39 25.29 -29.19
C ALA A 9 12.21 24.61 -28.49
N ALA A 10 12.10 23.31 -28.77
CA ALA A 10 11.21 22.35 -28.15
C ALA A 10 11.12 22.52 -26.62
N HIS A 11 9.91 22.54 -26.10
CA HIS A 11 9.64 22.08 -24.74
C HIS A 11 8.89 20.77 -24.86
N GLY A 12 9.68 19.70 -24.90
CA GLY A 12 9.18 18.35 -24.66
C GLY A 12 8.50 18.35 -23.29
N PHE A 13 7.28 17.85 -23.27
CA PHE A 13 6.67 17.32 -22.07
C PHE A 13 7.64 16.29 -21.51
N GLY A 14 8.37 16.68 -20.45
CA GLY A 14 9.27 15.80 -19.76
C GLY A 14 8.49 14.61 -19.22
N ASP A 15 8.94 13.42 -19.59
CA ASP A 15 8.65 12.16 -18.92
C ASP A 15 9.04 12.27 -17.44
N SER A 16 8.11 12.76 -16.64
CA SER A 16 8.07 12.51 -15.20
C SER A 16 6.84 11.66 -14.93
N ARG A 17 6.96 10.36 -15.24
CA ARG A 17 6.09 9.33 -14.66
C ARG A 17 6.37 9.28 -13.15
N PHE A 18 5.83 10.25 -12.42
CA PHE A 18 5.74 10.19 -10.98
C PHE A 18 4.76 9.07 -10.67
N THR A 19 5.27 7.90 -10.30
CA THR A 19 4.42 6.73 -10.06
C THR A 19 3.83 6.81 -8.66
N LEU A 20 2.67 6.18 -8.46
CA LEU A 20 2.03 6.04 -7.15
C LEU A 20 3.02 5.48 -6.10
N ALA A 21 3.96 4.62 -6.53
CA ALA A 21 5.03 4.06 -5.73
C ALA A 21 6.04 5.10 -5.19
N ASP A 22 6.23 6.22 -5.90
CA ASP A 22 7.11 7.31 -5.47
C ASP A 22 6.44 8.19 -4.42
N VAL A 23 5.13 8.41 -4.55
CA VAL A 23 4.30 9.10 -3.55
C VAL A 23 4.20 8.27 -2.25
N TYR A 24 4.02 6.95 -2.35
CA TYR A 24 4.04 6.05 -1.20
C TYR A 24 5.41 6.00 -0.50
N ARG A 25 6.52 6.04 -1.25
CA ARG A 25 7.88 6.11 -0.69
C ARG A 25 8.13 7.40 0.08
N GLN A 26 7.70 8.54 -0.45
CA GLN A 26 7.87 9.84 0.22
C GLN A 26 6.97 10.00 1.45
N ASN A 27 5.75 9.47 1.42
CA ASN A 27 4.83 9.56 2.56
C ASN A 27 5.17 8.57 3.69
N ALA A 28 5.67 7.37 3.36
CA ALA A 28 6.13 6.41 4.36
C ALA A 28 7.38 6.91 5.13
N ALA A 29 8.27 7.64 4.46
CA ALA A 29 9.48 8.21 5.07
C ALA A 29 9.20 9.41 6.01
N LYS A 30 8.13 10.18 5.74
CA LYS A 30 7.76 11.34 6.57
C LYS A 30 6.98 10.95 7.83
N VAL A 31 6.13 9.92 7.76
CA VAL A 31 5.34 9.46 8.93
C VAL A 31 6.19 8.70 9.95
N SER A 32 7.37 8.18 9.57
CA SER A 32 8.20 7.39 10.48
C SER A 32 9.07 8.18 11.46
N ASN A 33 9.20 9.50 11.28
CA ASN A 33 10.15 10.31 12.05
C ASN A 33 9.53 11.03 13.25
N ASP A 34 8.21 11.26 13.29
CA ASP A 34 7.58 12.12 14.30
C ASP A 34 6.60 11.42 15.27
N VAL A 35 6.50 10.08 15.23
CA VAL A 35 5.72 9.34 16.24
C VAL A 35 6.67 8.77 17.29
N PRO A 36 6.55 9.13 18.59
CA PRO A 36 7.31 8.47 19.63
C PRO A 36 6.97 6.99 19.62
N ARG A 37 7.93 6.17 19.17
CA ARG A 37 7.81 4.71 19.17
C ARG A 37 7.69 4.26 20.61
N LEU A 38 6.46 3.97 21.05
CA LEU A 38 6.21 3.20 22.27
C LEU A 38 7.05 1.92 22.14
N ALA A 39 8.00 1.75 23.05
CA ALA A 39 8.93 0.63 23.06
C ALA A 39 8.17 -0.67 23.34
N VAL A 40 7.65 -1.29 22.28
CA VAL A 40 7.15 -2.66 22.33
C VAL A 40 8.36 -3.56 22.61
N PRO A 41 8.32 -4.46 23.60
CA PRO A 41 9.42 -5.37 23.86
C PRO A 41 9.72 -6.19 22.60
N ARG A 42 10.90 -5.93 22.00
CA ARG A 42 11.46 -6.61 20.82
C ARG A 42 11.87 -8.04 21.17
N ASN A 43 10.93 -8.91 21.49
CA ASN A 43 11.27 -10.31 21.79
C ASN A 43 10.53 -11.26 20.84
N HIS A 44 11.33 -11.99 20.06
CA HIS A 44 11.06 -13.21 19.27
C HIS A 44 10.67 -13.11 17.78
N ALA A 45 10.05 -12.04 17.28
CA ALA A 45 9.67 -11.98 15.86
C ALA A 45 10.82 -11.64 14.88
N GLU A 46 11.89 -10.98 15.34
CA GLU A 46 13.02 -10.60 14.48
C GLU A 46 13.98 -11.76 14.16
N LYS A 47 13.96 -12.86 14.95
CA LYS A 47 14.90 -13.99 14.77
C LYS A 47 14.64 -14.86 13.54
N PHE A 48 13.51 -14.69 12.85
CA PHE A 48 13.14 -15.54 11.70
C PHE A 48 12.98 -14.80 10.37
N ARG A 49 13.18 -13.48 10.32
CA ARG A 49 13.21 -12.76 9.05
C ARG A 49 14.61 -12.81 8.46
N ARG A 50 14.91 -13.88 7.70
CA ARG A 50 16.06 -13.85 6.80
C ARG A 50 15.89 -12.65 5.86
N PRO A 51 16.90 -11.78 5.69
CA PRO A 51 16.81 -10.72 4.69
C PRO A 51 16.64 -11.40 3.33
N VAL A 52 15.52 -11.12 2.66
CA VAL A 52 15.29 -11.62 1.32
C VAL A 52 16.33 -10.96 0.42
N THR A 53 17.36 -11.73 0.04
CA THR A 53 18.49 -11.22 -0.71
C THR A 53 18.34 -11.69 -2.15
N ILE A 54 17.56 -10.96 -2.94
CA ILE A 54 17.49 -11.19 -4.39
C ILE A 54 18.63 -10.41 -5.03
N LYS A 55 19.50 -11.13 -5.73
CA LYS A 55 20.71 -10.56 -6.33
C LYS A 55 20.51 -10.13 -7.79
N THR A 56 19.55 -10.73 -8.49
CA THR A 56 19.37 -10.53 -9.94
C THR A 56 17.88 -10.47 -10.31
N LEU A 57 17.56 -9.79 -11.40
CA LEU A 57 16.18 -9.73 -11.92
C LEU A 57 15.71 -11.06 -12.50
N ASP A 58 16.63 -11.94 -12.89
CA ASP A 58 16.32 -13.28 -13.44
C ASP A 58 15.70 -14.24 -12.41
N ALA A 59 15.82 -13.93 -11.12
CA ALA A 59 15.14 -14.67 -10.06
C ALA A 59 13.63 -14.32 -9.95
N LEU A 60 13.15 -13.33 -10.72
CA LEU A 60 11.76 -12.92 -10.78
C LEU A 60 11.07 -13.52 -12.02
N SER A 61 9.74 -13.55 -12.02
CA SER A 61 9.00 -13.95 -13.22
C SER A 61 9.27 -12.97 -14.38
N PRO A 62 9.18 -13.42 -15.66
CA PRO A 62 9.47 -12.57 -16.81
C PRO A 62 8.63 -11.29 -16.85
N GLU A 63 7.35 -11.39 -16.49
CA GLU A 63 6.43 -10.25 -16.42
C GLU A 63 6.82 -9.24 -15.35
N MET A 64 7.26 -9.71 -14.18
CA MET A 64 7.74 -8.83 -13.11
C MET A 64 9.07 -8.18 -13.46
N ALA A 65 9.95 -8.88 -14.15
CA ALA A 65 11.28 -8.39 -14.51
C ALA A 65 11.25 -7.37 -15.67
N ALA A 66 10.29 -7.50 -16.59
CA ALA A 66 10.18 -6.68 -17.81
C ALA A 66 10.33 -5.16 -17.58
N PRO A 67 9.53 -4.49 -16.71
CA PRO A 67 9.61 -3.03 -16.53
C PRO A 67 10.92 -2.57 -15.88
N TYR A 68 11.62 -3.45 -15.17
CA TYR A 68 12.90 -3.14 -14.52
C TYR A 68 14.09 -3.45 -15.43
N ARG A 69 13.97 -4.42 -16.35
CA ARG A 69 14.98 -4.68 -17.38
C ARG A 69 15.14 -3.51 -18.34
N GLU A 70 14.04 -2.83 -18.69
CA GLU A 70 14.07 -1.61 -19.50
C GLU A 70 14.93 -0.51 -18.86
N GLN A 71 14.93 -0.40 -17.53
CA GLN A 71 15.74 0.59 -16.80
C GLN A 71 17.25 0.26 -16.77
N LEU A 72 17.61 -0.97 -17.14
CA LEU A 72 19.01 -1.41 -17.22
C LEU A 72 19.57 -1.34 -18.66
N VAL A 73 18.75 -0.98 -19.65
CA VAL A 73 19.17 -0.86 -21.05
C VAL A 73 20.10 0.34 -21.19
N GLY A 74 21.29 0.13 -21.77
CA GLY A 74 22.27 1.19 -22.03
C GLY A 74 23.20 1.54 -20.86
N LEU A 75 23.10 0.86 -19.72
CA LEU A 75 24.02 1.05 -18.58
C LEU A 75 25.32 0.25 -18.77
N SER A 76 26.42 0.78 -18.20
CA SER A 76 27.69 0.05 -18.14
C SER A 76 27.58 -1.20 -17.23
N PRO A 77 28.43 -2.22 -17.42
CA PRO A 77 28.39 -3.45 -16.61
C PRO A 77 28.52 -3.20 -15.10
N GLU A 78 29.35 -2.24 -14.70
CA GLU A 78 29.55 -1.85 -13.29
C GLU A 78 28.30 -1.17 -12.70
N ALA A 79 27.71 -0.22 -13.42
CA ALA A 79 26.47 0.45 -13.00
C ALA A 79 25.29 -0.54 -12.93
N ARG A 80 25.25 -1.51 -13.85
CA ARG A 80 24.25 -2.57 -13.86
C ARG A 80 24.35 -3.46 -12.63
N ALA A 81 25.56 -3.87 -12.24
CA ALA A 81 25.79 -4.72 -11.07
C ALA A 81 25.36 -4.07 -9.74
N GLU A 82 25.42 -2.74 -9.64
CA GLU A 82 24.96 -1.99 -8.46
C GLU A 82 23.45 -1.73 -8.44
N LEU A 83 22.84 -1.48 -9.61
CA LEU A 83 21.43 -1.11 -9.73
C LEU A 83 20.50 -2.33 -9.75
N GLU A 84 20.93 -3.42 -10.39
CA GLU A 84 20.09 -4.60 -10.59
C GLU A 84 19.56 -5.22 -9.28
N PRO A 85 20.35 -5.39 -8.21
CA PRO A 85 19.85 -5.90 -6.93
C PRO A 85 18.82 -4.97 -6.29
N LYS A 86 18.99 -3.64 -6.45
CA LYS A 86 18.06 -2.64 -5.91
C LYS A 86 16.73 -2.70 -6.64
N LEU A 87 16.76 -2.83 -7.96
CA LEU A 87 15.55 -2.97 -8.78
C LEU A 87 14.84 -4.29 -8.51
N ALA A 88 15.58 -5.39 -8.37
CA ALA A 88 15.00 -6.70 -8.04
C ALA A 88 14.31 -6.69 -6.66
N LEU A 89 14.91 -6.03 -5.67
CA LEU A 89 14.30 -5.86 -4.36
C LEU A 89 13.06 -4.97 -4.41
N GLN A 90 13.07 -3.89 -5.21
CA GLN A 90 11.90 -3.04 -5.42
C GLN A 90 10.75 -3.82 -6.09
N ALA A 91 11.04 -4.63 -7.10
CA ALA A 91 10.06 -5.47 -7.78
C ALA A 91 9.39 -6.47 -6.81
N LEU A 92 10.18 -7.13 -5.96
CA LEU A 92 9.65 -8.03 -4.95
C LEU A 92 8.81 -7.31 -3.90
N GLN A 93 9.25 -6.13 -3.45
CA GLN A 93 8.48 -5.32 -2.49
C GLN A 93 7.15 -4.87 -3.08
N ALA A 94 7.14 -4.44 -4.35
CA ALA A 94 5.93 -4.08 -5.07
C ALA A 94 4.97 -5.28 -5.14
N ALA A 95 5.45 -6.45 -5.60
CA ALA A 95 4.64 -7.66 -5.66
C ALA A 95 4.16 -8.15 -4.29
N SER A 96 4.98 -8.07 -3.24
CA SER A 96 4.54 -8.40 -1.88
C SER A 96 3.47 -7.45 -1.38
N THR A 97 3.55 -6.17 -1.73
CA THR A 97 2.57 -5.16 -1.33
C THR A 97 1.26 -5.40 -2.07
N GLU A 98 1.35 -5.68 -3.37
CA GLU A 98 0.22 -6.04 -4.22
C GLU A 98 -0.48 -7.32 -3.74
N ALA A 99 0.27 -8.34 -3.34
CA ALA A 99 -0.28 -9.57 -2.77
C ALA A 99 -1.01 -9.29 -1.45
N ARG A 100 -0.47 -8.44 -0.56
CA ARG A 100 -1.16 -8.06 0.68
C ARG A 100 -2.41 -7.24 0.43
N ILE A 101 -2.40 -6.39 -0.59
CA ILE A 101 -3.58 -5.64 -0.99
C ILE A 101 -4.67 -6.64 -1.39
N MET A 102 -4.37 -7.61 -2.28
CA MET A 102 -5.36 -8.62 -2.73
C MET A 102 -5.86 -9.55 -1.62
N ILE A 103 -4.96 -10.07 -0.79
CA ILE A 103 -5.30 -11.03 0.27
C ILE A 103 -6.05 -10.34 1.41
N GLY A 104 -5.88 -9.02 1.55
CA GLY A 104 -6.37 -8.26 2.67
C GLY A 104 -5.44 -8.36 3.88
N VAL A 105 -5.78 -7.61 4.93
CA VAL A 105 -5.07 -7.66 6.20
C VAL A 105 -5.75 -8.65 7.16
N GLY A 106 -4.96 -9.32 8.00
CA GLY A 106 -5.48 -10.27 8.97
C GLY A 106 -6.46 -9.64 9.97
N SER A 107 -7.26 -10.48 10.64
CA SER A 107 -8.30 -10.03 11.59
C SER A 107 -7.78 -9.12 12.70
N GLN A 108 -6.52 -9.32 13.11
CA GLN A 108 -5.82 -8.59 14.17
C GLN A 108 -5.23 -7.23 13.72
N ALA A 109 -5.26 -6.91 12.43
CA ALA A 109 -4.73 -5.65 11.91
C ALA A 109 -5.52 -4.45 12.47
N SER A 110 -4.83 -3.29 12.58
CA SER A 110 -5.48 -2.07 13.03
C SER A 110 -6.57 -1.64 12.05
N PRO A 111 -7.64 -0.95 12.52
CA PRO A 111 -8.64 -0.36 11.65
C PRO A 111 -8.04 0.50 10.52
N LEU A 112 -6.98 1.25 10.83
CA LEU A 112 -6.27 2.07 9.85
C LEU A 112 -5.61 1.24 8.75
N ASP A 113 -4.95 0.13 9.11
CA ASP A 113 -4.33 -0.75 8.12
C ASP A 113 -5.39 -1.42 7.23
N LYS A 114 -6.54 -1.77 7.82
CA LYS A 114 -7.71 -2.29 7.08
C LYS A 114 -8.23 -1.27 6.07
N ALA A 115 -8.45 -0.03 6.50
CA ALA A 115 -8.92 1.06 5.63
C ALA A 115 -7.94 1.35 4.49
N ARG A 116 -6.63 1.41 4.78
CA ARG A 116 -5.59 1.61 3.75
C ARG A 116 -5.62 0.54 2.67
N VAL A 117 -5.74 -0.73 3.08
CA VAL A 117 -5.79 -1.85 2.12
C VAL A 117 -7.12 -1.89 1.38
N SER A 118 -8.23 -1.53 2.04
CA SER A 118 -9.55 -1.39 1.39
C SER A 118 -9.50 -0.34 0.27
N ILE A 119 -9.01 0.86 0.57
CA ILE A 119 -8.87 1.95 -0.41
C ILE A 119 -7.96 1.54 -1.57
N ALA A 120 -6.80 0.94 -1.26
CA ALA A 120 -5.87 0.48 -2.30
C ALA A 120 -6.48 -0.60 -3.22
N ASN A 121 -7.31 -1.50 -2.66
CA ASN A 121 -8.06 -2.48 -3.46
C ASN A 121 -9.09 -1.81 -4.38
N GLN A 122 -9.85 -0.86 -3.85
CA GLN A 122 -10.86 -0.13 -4.62
C GLN A 122 -10.20 0.67 -5.76
N GLU A 123 -9.10 1.37 -5.49
CA GLU A 123 -8.32 2.07 -6.52
C GLU A 123 -7.93 1.12 -7.64
N ARG A 124 -7.37 -0.04 -7.30
CA ARG A 124 -6.95 -1.03 -8.28
C ARG A 124 -8.11 -1.58 -9.11
N GLN A 125 -9.26 -1.83 -8.49
CA GLN A 125 -10.45 -2.28 -9.22
C GLN A 125 -10.91 -1.23 -10.23
N PHE A 126 -10.89 0.04 -9.85
CA PHE A 126 -11.21 1.13 -10.76
C PHE A 126 -10.18 1.29 -11.87
N GLU A 127 -8.88 1.23 -11.57
CA GLU A 127 -7.81 1.30 -12.58
C GLU A 127 -7.93 0.19 -13.61
N ARG A 128 -8.10 -1.08 -13.16
CA ARG A 128 -8.33 -2.21 -14.06
C ARG A 128 -9.55 -2.02 -14.94
N ARG A 129 -10.62 -1.45 -14.39
CA ARG A 129 -11.84 -1.19 -15.16
C ARG A 129 -11.64 -0.07 -16.17
N VAL A 130 -10.88 0.97 -15.83
CA VAL A 130 -10.49 2.04 -16.77
C VAL A 130 -9.65 1.45 -17.90
N ASP A 131 -8.64 0.64 -17.59
CA ASP A 131 -7.79 -0.01 -18.60
C ASP A 131 -8.60 -0.92 -19.52
N GLN A 132 -9.52 -1.71 -18.96
CA GLN A 132 -10.43 -2.55 -19.72
C GLN A 132 -11.32 -1.71 -20.65
N LEU A 133 -11.95 -0.65 -20.14
CA LEU A 133 -12.80 0.24 -20.95
C LEU A 133 -11.99 0.95 -22.03
N ALA A 134 -10.76 1.38 -21.73
CA ALA A 134 -9.86 1.97 -22.70
C ALA A 134 -9.49 0.98 -23.80
N ALA A 135 -9.23 -0.29 -23.47
CA ALA A 135 -8.98 -1.33 -24.45
C ALA A 135 -10.23 -1.58 -25.34
N GLU A 136 -11.42 -1.72 -24.74
CA GLU A 136 -12.68 -1.92 -25.45
C GLU A 136 -13.02 -0.74 -26.39
N ILE A 137 -12.78 0.50 -25.96
CA ILE A 137 -13.05 1.70 -26.77
C ILE A 137 -12.09 1.80 -27.97
N ASN A 138 -10.83 1.40 -27.76
CA ASN A 138 -9.77 1.51 -28.76
C ASN A 138 -9.58 0.25 -29.61
N GLU A 139 -10.39 -0.79 -29.40
CA GLU A 139 -10.34 -2.01 -30.20
C GLU A 139 -10.68 -1.72 -31.67
N GLN A 140 -9.78 -2.12 -32.56
CA GLN A 140 -9.89 -1.91 -34.01
C GLN A 140 -10.10 -3.26 -34.71
N THR A 141 -11.12 -3.35 -35.56
CA THR A 141 -11.41 -4.56 -36.36
C THR A 141 -10.78 -4.53 -37.73
N GLY A 142 -10.25 -3.39 -38.15
CA GLY A 142 -9.54 -3.24 -39.41
C GLY A 142 -9.25 -1.79 -39.72
N THR A 143 -8.85 -1.54 -40.95
CA THR A 143 -8.61 -0.20 -41.48
C THR A 143 -9.33 -0.05 -42.82
N ARG A 144 -9.75 1.18 -43.13
CA ARG A 144 -10.33 1.52 -44.44
C ARG A 144 -9.57 2.67 -45.07
N ALA A 145 -9.39 2.62 -46.38
CA ALA A 145 -8.88 3.76 -47.12
C ALA A 145 -9.89 4.90 -47.09
N VAL A 146 -9.42 6.12 -46.85
CA VAL A 146 -10.23 7.34 -46.88
C VAL A 146 -10.32 7.82 -48.32
N TYR A 147 -11.54 7.99 -48.80
CA TYR A 147 -11.81 8.56 -50.12
C TYR A 147 -12.36 9.97 -49.98
N ASP A 148 -11.93 10.86 -50.87
CA ASP A 148 -12.49 12.20 -50.97
C ASP A 148 -13.94 12.09 -51.48
N ARG A 149 -14.87 12.72 -50.77
CA ARG A 149 -16.30 12.69 -51.07
C ARG A 149 -16.66 13.41 -52.37
N VAL A 150 -15.81 14.35 -52.83
CA VAL A 150 -16.07 15.16 -54.02
C VAL A 150 -15.50 14.49 -55.26
N THR A 151 -14.26 14.01 -55.17
CA THR A 151 -13.53 13.45 -56.32
C THR A 151 -13.62 11.93 -56.43
N GLY A 152 -14.00 11.23 -55.35
CA GLY A 152 -14.04 9.76 -55.29
C GLY A 152 -12.66 9.10 -55.28
N LEU A 153 -11.58 9.88 -55.30
CA LEU A 153 -10.20 9.39 -55.29
C LEU A 153 -9.73 9.15 -53.86
N ALA A 154 -8.81 8.19 -53.69
CA ALA A 154 -8.19 7.92 -52.41
C ALA A 154 -7.39 9.14 -51.94
N VAL A 155 -7.61 9.58 -50.71
CA VAL A 155 -6.83 10.65 -50.10
C VAL A 155 -5.43 10.09 -49.82
N ILE A 156 -4.41 10.59 -50.52
CA ILE A 156 -3.02 10.16 -50.31
C ILE A 156 -2.44 10.93 -49.12
N ASP A 157 -1.78 10.21 -48.20
CA ASP A 157 -1.03 10.83 -47.12
C ASP A 157 0.29 11.41 -47.67
N PRO A 158 0.53 12.73 -47.55
CA PRO A 158 1.72 13.38 -48.08
C PRO A 158 3.02 12.91 -47.43
N ALA A 159 2.99 12.32 -46.22
CA ALA A 159 4.18 11.83 -45.54
C ALA A 159 4.65 10.46 -46.04
N THR A 160 3.72 9.60 -46.47
CA THR A 160 4.01 8.20 -46.82
C THR A 160 3.80 7.90 -48.31
N GLY A 161 3.08 8.75 -49.04
CA GLY A 161 2.73 8.54 -50.45
C GLY A 161 1.70 7.41 -50.65
N LEU A 162 1.13 6.86 -49.57
CA LEU A 162 0.15 5.78 -49.59
C LEU A 162 -1.27 6.32 -49.29
N PRO A 163 -2.34 5.56 -49.65
CA PRO A 163 -3.69 5.91 -49.26
C PRO A 163 -3.81 6.08 -47.75
N LYS A 164 -4.38 7.20 -47.31
CA LYS A 164 -4.67 7.47 -45.91
C LYS A 164 -5.64 6.42 -45.40
N MET A 165 -5.23 5.72 -44.34
CA MET A 165 -6.04 4.70 -43.69
C MET A 165 -6.69 5.25 -42.42
N GLU A 166 -7.99 5.01 -42.27
CA GLU A 166 -8.74 5.26 -41.03
C GLU A 166 -9.01 3.95 -40.30
N PRO A 167 -8.86 3.90 -38.97
CA PRO A 167 -9.21 2.72 -38.19
C PRO A 167 -10.73 2.51 -38.18
N ILE A 168 -11.14 1.27 -38.43
CA ILE A 168 -12.50 0.80 -38.17
C ILE A 168 -12.50 0.24 -36.75
N TYR A 169 -13.25 0.90 -35.87
CA TYR A 169 -13.39 0.47 -34.48
C TYR A 169 -14.40 -0.68 -34.37
N ALA A 170 -14.17 -1.60 -33.44
CA ALA A 170 -15.07 -2.71 -33.13
C ALA A 170 -16.45 -2.20 -32.66
N LEU A 171 -16.44 -1.12 -31.87
CA LEU A 171 -17.62 -0.52 -31.31
C LEU A 171 -18.11 0.67 -32.13
N SER A 172 -19.44 0.78 -32.28
CA SER A 172 -20.08 1.94 -32.89
C SER A 172 -19.87 3.21 -32.07
N LYS A 173 -19.95 4.38 -32.72
CA LYS A 173 -19.69 5.68 -32.07
C LYS A 173 -20.54 5.90 -30.80
N GLY A 174 -21.85 5.61 -30.85
CA GLY A 174 -22.73 5.80 -29.70
C GLY A 174 -22.37 4.90 -28.50
N ILE A 175 -21.97 3.65 -28.74
CA ILE A 175 -21.55 2.72 -27.68
C ILE A 175 -20.20 3.16 -27.10
N ARG A 176 -19.27 3.61 -27.95
CA ARG A 176 -18.00 4.18 -27.51
C ARG A 176 -18.18 5.41 -26.64
N ASP A 177 -19.06 6.33 -27.03
CA ASP A 177 -19.34 7.56 -26.26
C ASP A 177 -19.94 7.21 -24.88
N ALA A 178 -20.83 6.21 -24.82
CA ALA A 178 -21.38 5.71 -23.56
C ALA A 178 -20.30 5.08 -22.65
N LYS A 179 -19.42 4.23 -23.19
CA LYS A 179 -18.30 3.64 -22.44
C LYS A 179 -17.26 4.68 -22.02
N ALA A 180 -17.02 5.71 -22.84
CA ALA A 180 -16.15 6.82 -22.48
C ALA A 180 -16.76 7.64 -21.32
N ALA A 181 -18.08 7.83 -21.30
CA ALA A 181 -18.76 8.46 -20.18
C ALA A 181 -18.68 7.62 -18.88
N GLU A 182 -18.83 6.30 -18.99
CA GLU A 182 -18.60 5.36 -17.87
C GLU A 182 -17.17 5.48 -17.34
N MET A 183 -16.17 5.44 -18.22
CA MET A 183 -14.76 5.59 -17.87
C MET A 183 -14.49 6.93 -17.15
N MET A 184 -15.05 8.04 -17.64
CA MET A 184 -14.93 9.35 -17.00
C MET A 184 -15.69 9.42 -15.66
N GLY A 185 -16.73 8.61 -15.46
CA GLY A 185 -17.38 8.42 -14.17
C GLY A 185 -16.45 7.75 -13.17
N ILE A 186 -15.78 6.67 -13.58
CA ILE A 186 -14.83 5.92 -12.75
C ILE A 186 -13.61 6.78 -12.40
N VAL A 187 -13.06 7.54 -13.34
CA VAL A 187 -11.94 8.46 -13.09
C VAL A 187 -12.32 9.51 -12.03
N ARG A 188 -13.56 10.02 -12.07
CA ARG A 188 -14.06 10.93 -11.02
C ARG A 188 -14.13 10.24 -9.66
N GLN A 189 -14.62 9.00 -9.60
CA GLN A 189 -14.65 8.22 -8.35
C GLN A 189 -13.24 7.96 -7.80
N LEU A 190 -12.28 7.61 -8.65
CA LEU A 190 -10.86 7.50 -8.31
C LEU A 190 -10.31 8.80 -7.71
N SER A 191 -10.65 9.95 -8.30
CA SER A 191 -10.21 11.26 -7.77
C SER A 191 -10.80 11.56 -6.39
N VAL A 192 -12.03 11.14 -6.12
CA VAL A 192 -12.67 11.31 -4.80
C VAL A 192 -12.01 10.39 -3.78
N LEU A 193 -11.77 9.14 -4.17
CA LEU A 193 -11.12 8.12 -3.33
C LEU A 193 -9.69 8.52 -2.97
N ARG A 194 -8.92 9.09 -3.90
CA ARG A 194 -7.55 9.59 -3.69
C ARG A 194 -7.46 10.92 -2.93
N GLY A 195 -8.58 11.58 -2.70
CA GLY A 195 -8.62 12.86 -2.00
C GLY A 195 -9.63 12.83 -0.87
N PRO A 196 -10.62 13.73 -0.86
CA PRO A 196 -11.44 14.01 0.32
C PRO A 196 -12.30 12.83 0.79
N GLY A 197 -12.60 11.87 -0.08
CA GLY A 197 -13.33 10.65 0.29
C GLY A 197 -12.43 9.69 1.07
N GLY A 198 -11.28 9.32 0.51
CA GLY A 198 -10.32 8.43 1.17
C GLY A 198 -9.71 9.04 2.43
N ASP A 199 -9.42 10.34 2.42
CA ASP A 199 -8.87 11.03 3.59
C ASP A 199 -9.83 10.95 4.79
N LYS A 200 -11.14 11.12 4.56
CA LYS A 200 -12.16 10.98 5.62
C LYS A 200 -12.25 9.57 6.17
N GLU A 201 -12.19 8.56 5.30
CA GLU A 201 -12.20 7.15 5.71
C GLU A 201 -10.95 6.82 6.53
N LEU A 202 -9.77 7.28 6.08
CA LEU A 202 -8.51 7.11 6.80
C LEU A 202 -8.51 7.83 8.15
N ASP A 203 -9.05 9.05 8.22
CA ASP A 203 -9.16 9.82 9.46
C ASP A 203 -10.08 9.13 10.47
N ALA A 204 -11.21 8.59 10.01
CA ALA A 204 -12.12 7.82 10.86
C ALA A 204 -11.43 6.56 11.41
N ALA A 205 -10.77 5.81 10.52
CA ALA A 205 -10.05 4.59 10.88
C ALA A 205 -8.84 4.87 11.80
N LEU A 206 -8.18 6.02 11.63
CA LEU A 206 -7.11 6.49 12.52
C LEU A 206 -7.64 6.74 13.93
N LYS A 207 -8.76 7.46 14.06
CA LYS A 207 -9.40 7.71 15.36
C LYS A 207 -9.76 6.40 16.07
N GLU A 208 -10.36 5.47 15.34
CA GLU A 208 -10.70 4.14 15.86
C GLU A 208 -9.45 3.36 16.29
N SER A 209 -8.38 3.40 15.49
CA SER A 209 -7.10 2.74 15.80
C SER A 209 -6.45 3.30 17.06
N VAL A 210 -6.51 4.62 17.26
CA VAL A 210 -6.01 5.27 18.47
C VAL A 210 -6.83 4.86 19.70
N GLN A 211 -8.16 4.79 19.58
CA GLN A 211 -9.02 4.31 20.66
C GLN A 211 -8.73 2.85 21.02
N LEU A 212 -8.58 1.98 20.02
CA LEU A 212 -8.22 0.58 20.22
C LEU A 212 -6.85 0.44 20.90
N ALA A 213 -5.86 1.25 20.51
CA ALA A 213 -4.54 1.25 21.13
C ALA A 213 -4.60 1.69 22.60
N LYS A 214 -5.42 2.71 22.91
CA LYS A 214 -5.65 3.17 24.28
C LYS A 214 -6.34 2.09 25.13
N SER A 215 -7.39 1.46 24.61
CA SER A 215 -8.07 0.36 25.30
C SER A 215 -7.10 -0.78 25.59
N ARG A 216 -6.33 -1.24 24.61
CA ARG A 216 -5.31 -2.29 24.82
C ARG A 216 -4.25 -1.92 25.83
N ALA A 217 -3.88 -0.64 25.92
CA ALA A 217 -2.93 -0.16 26.93
C ALA A 217 -3.56 -0.18 28.32
N GLN A 218 -4.83 0.22 28.44
CA GLN A 218 -5.58 0.17 29.69
C GLN A 218 -5.77 -1.28 30.15
N ASP A 219 -6.21 -2.18 29.26
CA ASP A 219 -6.41 -3.59 29.59
C ASP A 219 -5.13 -4.24 30.13
N ARG A 220 -3.96 -3.86 29.57
CA ARG A 220 -2.66 -4.32 30.08
C ARG A 220 -2.35 -3.77 31.47
N ALA A 221 -2.57 -2.48 31.68
CA ALA A 221 -2.37 -1.87 32.99
C ALA A 221 -3.30 -2.48 34.06
N ASP A 222 -4.55 -2.78 33.69
CA ASP A 222 -5.52 -3.43 34.56
C ASP A 222 -5.09 -4.87 34.88
N LEU A 223 -4.60 -5.64 33.91
CA LEU A 223 -4.05 -6.97 34.14
C LEU A 223 -2.84 -6.95 35.07
N ASP A 224 -1.91 -6.00 34.86
CA ASP A 224 -0.74 -5.83 35.72
C ASP A 224 -1.14 -5.50 37.17
N GLU A 225 -2.15 -4.63 37.34
CA GLU A 225 -2.69 -4.25 38.65
C GLU A 225 -3.46 -5.40 39.32
N ILE A 226 -4.22 -6.18 38.56
CA ILE A 226 -4.89 -7.40 39.05
C ILE A 226 -3.85 -8.41 39.55
N GLU A 227 -2.78 -8.65 38.79
CA GLU A 227 -1.70 -9.53 39.22
C GLU A 227 -1.02 -9.03 40.49
N ARG A 228 -0.77 -7.71 40.59
CA ARG A 228 -0.19 -7.10 41.79
C ARG A 228 -1.09 -7.33 43.01
N ARG A 229 -2.38 -7.01 42.91
CA ARG A 229 -3.35 -7.20 43.99
C ARG A 229 -3.50 -8.66 44.38
N ALA A 230 -3.56 -9.57 43.41
CA ALA A 230 -3.64 -11.00 43.68
C ALA A 230 -2.44 -11.50 44.50
N ARG A 231 -1.21 -11.03 44.19
CA ARG A 231 -0.01 -11.36 44.97
C ARG A 231 -0.06 -10.77 46.39
N GLU A 232 -0.61 -9.57 46.55
CA GLU A 232 -0.79 -8.94 47.87
C GLU A 232 -1.78 -9.72 48.73
N THR A 233 -2.93 -10.12 48.18
CA THR A 233 -3.92 -10.94 48.89
C THR A 233 -3.33 -12.28 49.34
N ILE A 234 -2.61 -12.99 48.46
CA ILE A 234 -1.92 -14.25 48.83
C ILE A 234 -0.95 -14.02 50.00
N ARG A 235 -0.21 -12.90 50.00
CA ARG A 235 0.72 -12.58 51.08
C ARG A 235 -0.02 -12.29 52.39
N GLU A 236 -1.13 -11.56 52.35
CA GLU A 236 -1.97 -11.27 53.52
C GLU A 236 -2.57 -12.55 54.12
N GLU A 237 -3.08 -13.45 53.28
CA GLU A 237 -3.57 -14.77 53.70
C GLU A 237 -2.48 -15.59 54.39
N GLN A 238 -1.26 -15.60 53.83
CA GLN A 238 -0.12 -16.27 54.45
C GLN A 238 0.26 -15.66 55.81
N ILE A 239 0.20 -14.33 55.94
CA ILE A 239 0.47 -13.63 57.20
C ILE A 239 -0.63 -13.98 58.23
N ALA A 240 -1.90 -13.91 57.84
CA ALA A 240 -3.03 -14.25 58.70
C ALA A 240 -2.93 -15.70 59.22
N ALA A 241 -2.65 -16.66 58.33
CA ALA A 241 -2.46 -18.06 58.71
C ALA A 241 -1.32 -18.25 59.72
N ARG A 242 -0.20 -17.52 59.55
CA ARG A 242 0.93 -17.55 60.51
C ARG A 242 0.57 -16.90 61.85
N VAL A 243 -0.19 -15.80 61.84
CA VAL A 243 -0.67 -15.12 63.06
C VAL A 243 -1.60 -16.06 63.83
N ASP A 244 -2.55 -16.71 63.16
CA ASP A 244 -3.47 -17.67 63.79
C ASP A 244 -2.74 -18.87 64.40
N ALA A 245 -1.75 -19.42 63.69
CA ALA A 245 -0.91 -20.50 64.22
C ALA A 245 -0.14 -20.06 65.47
N LYS A 246 0.43 -18.85 65.46
CA LYS A 246 1.15 -18.29 66.62
C LYS A 246 0.20 -17.98 67.78
N ALA A 247 -1.00 -17.46 67.51
CA ALA A 247 -2.02 -17.19 68.52
C ALA A 247 -2.48 -18.48 69.21
N LYS A 248 -2.73 -19.56 68.45
CA LYS A 248 -3.04 -20.89 69.01
C LYS A 248 -1.93 -21.40 69.92
N HIS A 249 -0.68 -21.30 69.49
CA HIS A 249 0.48 -21.73 70.28
C HIS A 249 0.66 -20.92 71.57
N LEU A 250 0.44 -19.59 71.53
CA LEU A 250 0.51 -18.74 72.72
C LEU A 250 -0.62 -19.07 73.73
N ARG A 251 -1.86 -19.28 73.25
CA ARG A 251 -2.98 -19.72 74.11
C ARG A 251 -2.72 -21.08 74.76
N ALA A 252 -2.16 -22.03 74.01
CA ALA A 252 -1.79 -23.33 74.55
C ALA A 252 -0.72 -23.22 75.65
N LYS A 253 0.25 -22.31 75.49
CA LYS A 253 1.26 -22.03 76.52
C LYS A 253 0.70 -21.34 77.76
N SER A 254 -0.22 -20.37 77.62
CA SER A 254 -0.81 -19.70 78.80
C SER A 254 -1.70 -20.63 79.63
N ASN A 255 -2.36 -21.60 78.98
CA ASN A 255 -3.17 -22.60 79.69
C ASN A 255 -2.32 -23.61 80.46
N TYR A 256 -1.08 -23.87 80.03
CA TYR A 256 -0.13 -24.73 80.74
C TYR A 256 0.54 -24.05 81.94
N SER A 257 0.60 -22.71 81.98
CA SER A 257 1.16 -21.96 83.12
C SER A 257 0.15 -21.67 84.24
N GLY A 258 -1.14 -21.94 84.03
CA GLY A 258 -2.20 -21.77 85.04
C GLY A 258 -2.62 -23.05 85.75
N SER A 259 -2.00 -24.20 85.42
CA SER A 259 -2.32 -25.51 85.99
C SER A 259 -1.19 -26.13 86.83
N LEU A 260 -0.26 -25.29 87.31
CA LEU A 260 0.78 -25.64 88.28
C LEU A 260 0.59 -24.79 89.53
#